data_AF-A0A3D2QEL5-F1
#
_entry.id   AF-A0A3D2QEL5-F1
#
_cell.length_a   1.000
_cell.length_b   1.000
_cell.length_c   1.000
_cell.angle_alpha   90.00
_cell.angle_beta   90.00
_cell.angle_gamma   90.00
#
_symmetry.space_group_name_H-M   'P 1'
#
loop_
_entity.id
_entity.type
_entity.pdbx_description
1 polymer ?
#
loop_
_entity_poly.entity_id
_entity_poly.type
_entity_poly.pdbx_seq_one_letter_code
_entity_poly.pdbx_strand_id
1 'polypeptide(L)' 'MGIAKPVRIGDDVWVGGNVTILPGVTIGSNVVVAAGAVVTHDVPDNSLVAGVPARVIRKLENNL' A
#
# COMPACT_ATOMS: atom_id res chain seq x y z
N MET A 1 -23.87 -10.58 -7.05
CA MET A 1 -22.92 -11.29 -6.17
C MET A 1 -21.61 -10.51 -6.16
N GLY A 2 -21.02 -10.26 -4.99
CA GLY A 2 -19.72 -9.56 -4.90
C GLY A 2 -18.58 -10.47 -5.38
N ILE A 3 -17.75 -9.98 -6.29
CA ILE A 3 -16.54 -10.69 -6.74
C ILE A 3 -15.44 -10.38 -5.72
N ALA A 4 -14.97 -11.40 -4.99
CA ALA A 4 -13.82 -11.26 -4.09
C ALA A 4 -12.52 -11.38 -4.91
N LYS A 5 -11.63 -10.40 -4.78
CA LYS A 5 -10.26 -10.45 -5.30
C LYS A 5 -9.28 -10.35 -4.13
N PRO A 6 -8.28 -11.24 -4.04
CA PRO A 6 -7.36 -11.26 -2.90
C PRO A 6 -6.56 -9.96 -2.85
N VAL A 7 -6.34 -9.46 -1.63
CA VAL A 7 -5.34 -8.43 -1.35
C VAL A 7 -4.08 -9.14 -0.87
N ARG A 8 -2.93 -8.79 -1.44
CA ARG A 8 -1.62 -9.30 -1.01
C ARG A 8 -0.85 -8.18 -0.34
N ILE A 9 -0.27 -8.48 0.83
CA ILE A 9 0.58 -7.55 1.57
C ILE A 9 1.91 -8.27 1.76
N GLY A 10 3.00 -7.65 1.29
CA GLY A 10 4.36 -8.15 1.44
C GLY A 10 4.88 -8.05 2.87
N ASP A 11 6.17 -8.33 3.01
CA ASP A 11 6.86 -8.27 4.31
C ASP A 11 7.21 -6.83 4.69
N ASP A 12 7.35 -6.55 5.98
CA ASP A 12 7.76 -5.25 6.51
C ASP A 12 6.88 -4.08 6.04
N VAL A 13 5.56 -4.30 5.94
CA VAL A 13 4.60 -3.27 5.55
C VAL A 13 4.02 -2.60 6.79
N TRP A 14 4.14 -1.27 6.85
CA TRP A 14 3.46 -0.45 7.85
C TRP A 14 2.19 0.18 7.27
N VAL A 15 1.04 -0.21 7.81
CA VAL A 15 -0.26 0.36 7.45
C VAL A 15 -0.70 1.36 8.52
N GLY A 16 -0.81 2.63 8.13
CA GLY A 16 -1.34 3.69 8.99
C GLY A 16 -2.81 3.48 9.36
N GLY A 17 -3.27 4.20 10.39
CA GLY A 17 -4.67 4.13 10.82
C GLY A 17 -5.65 4.57 9.72
N ASN A 18 -6.84 3.95 9.69
CA ASN A 18 -7.93 4.30 8.77
C ASN A 18 -7.57 4.23 7.28
N VAL A 19 -6.71 3.28 6.89
CA VAL A 19 -6.41 2.98 5.49
C VAL A 19 -7.48 2.06 4.89
N THR A 20 -7.81 2.28 3.61
CA THR A 20 -8.63 1.36 2.81
C THR A 20 -7.81 0.82 1.63
N ILE A 21 -7.78 -0.51 1.45
CA ILE A 21 -7.11 -1.17 0.32
C ILE A 21 -8.18 -1.85 -0.53
N LEU A 22 -8.21 -1.54 -1.83
CA LEU A 22 -9.25 -2.08 -2.72
C LEU A 22 -8.97 -3.56 -3.10
N PRO A 23 -10.02 -4.34 -3.43
CA PRO A 23 -9.86 -5.74 -3.82
C PRO A 23 -8.92 -5.94 -5.02
N GLY A 24 -8.02 -6.92 -4.93
CA GLY A 24 -7.08 -7.26 -6.01
C GLY A 24 -5.75 -6.53 -5.95
N VAL A 25 -5.58 -5.58 -5.03
CA VAL A 25 -4.32 -4.84 -4.86
C VAL A 25 -3.24 -5.71 -4.24
N THR A 26 -2.02 -5.60 -4.76
CA THR A 26 -0.79 -6.12 -4.18
C THR A 26 0.05 -4.96 -3.63
N ILE A 27 0.37 -5.01 -2.33
CA ILE A 27 1.33 -4.14 -1.68
C ILE A 27 2.65 -4.90 -1.59
N GLY A 28 3.71 -4.35 -2.17
CA GLY A 28 5.07 -4.87 -2.11
C GLY A 28 5.67 -4.86 -0.70
N SER A 29 6.90 -5.35 -0.57
CA SER A 29 7.61 -5.40 0.72
C SER A 29 8.27 -4.07 1.06
N ASN A 30 8.49 -3.81 2.35
CA ASN A 30 9.07 -2.56 2.87
C ASN A 30 8.27 -1.33 2.38
N VAL A 31 6.97 -1.34 2.62
CA VAL A 31 6.05 -0.26 2.20
C VAL A 31 5.47 0.44 3.43
N VAL A 32 5.38 1.76 3.36
CA VAL A 32 4.61 2.57 4.32
C VAL A 32 3.38 3.13 3.63
N VAL A 33 2.20 2.81 4.17
CA VAL A 33 0.91 3.39 3.75
C VAL A 33 0.48 4.42 4.78
N ALA A 34 0.48 5.71 4.39
CA ALA A 34 0.10 6.79 5.29
C ALA A 34 -1.36 6.67 5.75
N ALA A 35 -1.64 7.19 6.96
CA ALA A 35 -2.98 7.17 7.53
C ALA A 35 -4.02 7.82 6.59
N GLY A 36 -5.23 7.26 6.56
CA GLY A 36 -6.33 7.77 5.72
C GLY A 36 -6.19 7.51 4.22
N ALA A 37 -5.16 6.79 3.76
CA ALA A 37 -4.98 6.51 2.34
C ALA A 37 -6.01 5.51 1.78
N VAL A 38 -6.40 5.70 0.51
CA VAL A 38 -7.23 4.74 -0.24
C VAL A 38 -6.40 4.16 -1.38
N VAL A 39 -5.92 2.94 -1.19
CA VAL A 39 -5.03 2.25 -2.13
C VAL A 39 -5.86 1.59 -3.22
N THR A 40 -5.80 2.16 -4.43
CA THR A 40 -6.60 1.72 -5.57
C THR A 40 -5.80 0.95 -6.63
N HIS A 41 -4.47 0.87 -6.49
CA HIS A 41 -3.55 0.23 -7.42
C HIS A 41 -2.41 -0.43 -6.64
N ASP A 42 -1.72 -1.38 -7.28
CA ASP A 42 -0.57 -2.06 -6.70
C ASP A 42 0.52 -1.07 -6.27
N VAL A 43 1.16 -1.37 -5.14
CA VAL A 43 2.22 -0.55 -4.56
C VAL A 43 3.55 -1.29 -4.71
N PRO A 44 4.55 -0.71 -5.38
CA PRO A 44 5.85 -1.36 -5.54
C PRO A 44 6.63 -1.38 -4.23
N ASP A 45 7.58 -2.31 -4.11
CA ASP A 45 8.48 -2.42 -2.96
C ASP A 45 9.20 -1.10 -2.63
N ASN A 46 9.62 -0.96 -1.38
CA ASN A 46 10.41 0.16 -0.88
C ASN A 46 9.74 1.51 -1.16
N SER A 47 8.45 1.64 -0.85
CA SER A 47 7.66 2.83 -1.20
C SER A 47 6.90 3.41 -0.03
N LEU A 48 6.83 4.74 0.04
CA LEU A 48 5.86 5.48 0.86
C LEU A 48 4.70 5.92 -0.03
N VAL A 49 3.48 5.49 0.28
CA VAL A 49 2.25 5.90 -0.42
C VAL A 49 1.30 6.67 0.48
N ALA A 50 0.59 7.66 -0.06
CA ALA A 50 -0.40 8.45 0.66
C ALA A 50 -1.49 9.01 -0.25
N GLY A 51 -2.62 9.42 0.33
CA GLY A 51 -3.69 10.15 -0.34
C GLY A 51 -4.90 9.30 -0.77
N VAL A 52 -5.88 9.97 -1.35
CA VAL A 52 -7.14 9.38 -1.87
C VAL A 52 -7.36 9.91 -3.30
N PRO A 53 -7.04 9.14 -4.35
CA PRO A 53 -6.41 7.81 -4.32
C PRO A 53 -4.93 7.86 -3.94
N ALA A 54 -4.42 6.78 -3.34
CA ALA A 54 -3.03 6.69 -2.89
C ALA A 54 -2.05 6.79 -4.07
N ARG A 55 -0.95 7.52 -3.88
CA ARG A 55 0.15 7.67 -4.83
C ARG A 55 1.48 7.49 -4.13
N VAL A 56 2.49 7.00 -4.86
CA VAL A 56 3.86 6.95 -4.36
C VAL A 56 4.35 8.38 -4.16
N ILE A 57 4.67 8.72 -2.92
CA ILE A 57 5.21 10.03 -2.52
C ILE A 57 6.73 10.03 -2.65
N ARG A 58 7.37 8.93 -2.26
CA ARG A 58 8.80 8.69 -2.44
C ARG A 58 9.15 7.21 -2.32
N LYS A 59 10.34 6.86 -2.78
CA LYS A 59 10.99 5.58 -2.46
C LYS A 59 11.65 5.63 -1.09
N LEU A 60 11.64 4.50 -0.39
CA LEU A 60 12.37 4.28 0.85
C LEU A 60 13.76 3.75 0.47
N GLU A 61 14.81 4.36 1.03
CA GLU A 61 16.17 3.86 0.88
C GLU A 61 16.45 2.84 1.98
N ASN A 62 16.90 1.66 1.59
CA ASN A 62 17.49 0.69 2.52
C ASN A 62 19.01 0.92 2.54
N ASN A 63 19.44 1.99 3.21
CA ASN A 63 20.86 2.17 3.52
C ASN A 63 21.17 1.40 4.81
N LEU A 64 21.40 0.09 4.66
CA LEU A 64 22.16 -0.72 5.62
C LEU A 64 23.62 -0.81 5.16
#